data_AF-A0A9E1X5W9-F1
#
_entry.id   AF-A0A9E1X5W9-F1
#
_cell.length_a   1.000
_cell.length_b   1.000
_cell.length_c   1.000
_cell.angle_alpha   90.00
_cell.angle_beta   90.00
_cell.angle_gamma   90.00
#
_symmetry.space_group_name_H-M   'P 1'
#
loop_
_entity.id
_entity.type
_entity.pdbx_description
1 polymer ?
#
loop_
_entity_poly.entity_id
_entity_poly.type
_entity_poly.pdbx_seq_one_letter_code
_entity_poly.pdbx_strand_id
1 'polypeptide(L)'
;MASPADPTLSAPTLSDIDLTNPDVFAERMPHDWFDLLRREAPVWQHPPTDEHPEPFWVVSSFEHISEAHRSGTLFSHQTGPGRDGAGGIALNDIADGRGPGLQMVMTDPPQHTRYRKLVNTGFTPRMVRRMEEVMRLRTNIILDRICEQGSADFVLDVAAELPLMAIADIIGVPDEDREQLLDWSNRTIGGSDPEYQDEPTGEEEDSDHSATYESAMIEMAFYAHGLTDQKRTQPEDDLWTVLTTATVTLDDGTVTELTDLERDLFFTLLLVA
;
A
#
# COMPACT_ATOMS: atom_id res chain seq x y z
N MET A 1 22.19 16.33 8.09
CA MET A 1 22.31 17.76 8.40
C MET A 1 20.90 18.30 8.44
N ALA A 2 20.41 18.75 9.60
CA ALA A 2 19.09 19.33 9.71
C ALA A 2 19.03 20.61 8.85
N SER A 3 18.01 20.72 8.00
CA SER A 3 17.71 21.97 7.28
C SER A 3 17.56 23.10 8.31
N PRO A 4 18.18 24.28 8.12
CA PRO A 4 18.04 25.38 9.06
C PRO A 4 16.57 25.82 9.04
N ALA A 5 15.89 25.69 10.18
CA ALA A 5 14.53 26.17 10.36
C ALA A 5 14.47 27.67 9.99
N ASP A 6 13.55 28.02 9.09
CA ASP A 6 13.32 29.38 8.65
C ASP A 6 12.83 30.22 9.84
N PRO A 7 13.57 31.25 10.29
CA PRO A 7 13.33 31.94 11.56
C PRO A 7 12.08 32.86 11.57
N THR A 8 11.24 32.83 10.52
CA THR A 8 10.09 33.73 10.36
C THR A 8 8.72 33.09 10.55
N LEU A 9 8.61 31.77 10.72
CA LEU A 9 7.33 31.12 11.03
C LEU A 9 7.14 31.03 12.55
N SER A 10 6.05 31.60 13.05
CA SER A 10 5.61 31.37 14.43
C SER A 10 5.48 29.87 14.67
N ALA A 11 5.88 29.38 15.85
CA ALA A 11 5.69 27.99 16.20
C ALA A 11 4.20 27.62 16.06
N PRO A 12 3.87 26.46 15.45
CA PRO A 12 2.49 26.05 15.26
C PRO A 12 1.81 25.83 16.61
N THR A 13 0.50 26.04 16.63
CA THR A 13 -0.41 25.70 17.72
C THR A 13 -1.29 24.53 17.29
N LEU A 14 -1.98 23.88 18.24
CA LEU A 14 -2.86 22.75 17.92
C LEU A 14 -4.00 23.14 16.97
N SER A 15 -4.42 24.40 16.94
CA SER A 15 -5.44 24.92 16.02
C SER A 15 -4.94 25.13 14.59
N ASP A 16 -3.62 25.11 14.37
CA ASP A 16 -3.02 25.25 13.03
C ASP A 16 -2.85 23.89 12.32
N ILE A 17 -3.12 22.78 13.01
CA ILE A 17 -2.94 21.43 12.48
C ILE A 17 -4.17 21.02 11.66
N ASP A 18 -3.94 20.74 10.38
CA ASP A 18 -4.90 20.11 9.48
C ASP A 18 -4.23 18.94 8.73
N LEU A 19 -4.38 17.72 9.26
CA LEU A 19 -3.85 16.49 8.71
C LEU A 19 -4.67 15.92 7.55
N THR A 20 -5.77 16.57 7.16
CA THR A 20 -6.58 16.13 6.02
C THR A 20 -6.10 16.79 4.74
N ASN A 21 -5.57 18.01 4.84
CA ASN A 21 -5.10 18.80 3.71
C ASN A 21 -3.87 18.16 3.02
N PRO A 22 -4.01 17.65 1.77
CA PRO A 22 -2.93 17.01 1.04
C PRO A 22 -1.85 17.99 0.57
N ASP A 23 -2.18 19.26 0.33
CA ASP A 23 -1.23 20.29 -0.13
C ASP A 23 -0.12 20.51 0.88
N VAL A 24 -0.43 20.38 2.17
CA VAL A 24 0.58 20.47 3.24
C VAL A 24 1.66 19.42 3.03
N PHE A 25 1.27 18.18 2.71
CA PHE A 25 2.19 17.06 2.52
C PHE A 25 2.91 17.11 1.16
N ALA A 26 2.27 17.68 0.13
CA ALA A 26 2.89 17.93 -1.16
C ALA A 26 4.01 18.98 -1.06
N GLU A 27 3.82 20.02 -0.24
CA GLU A 27 4.83 21.06 -0.02
C GLU A 27 5.94 20.62 0.95
N ARG A 28 5.59 19.91 2.03
CA ARG A 28 6.56 19.48 3.06
C ARG A 28 6.03 18.38 3.96
N MET A 29 6.94 17.65 4.62
CA MET A 29 6.57 16.82 5.77
C MET A 29 6.42 17.69 7.04
N PRO A 30 5.22 17.77 7.67
CA PRO A 30 4.98 18.64 8.83
C PRO A 30 5.48 18.04 10.16
N HIS A 31 6.79 17.80 10.26
CA HIS A 31 7.40 17.23 11.47
C HIS A 31 7.16 18.06 12.73
N ASP A 32 7.09 19.38 12.60
CA ASP A 32 6.81 20.34 13.65
C ASP A 32 5.40 20.16 14.27
N TRP A 33 4.41 19.82 13.46
CA TRP A 33 3.06 19.47 13.93
C TRP A 33 3.08 18.19 14.76
N PHE A 34 3.77 17.15 14.26
CA PHE A 34 3.89 15.89 14.99
C PHE A 34 4.72 16.03 16.28
N ASP A 35 5.72 16.91 16.32
CA ASP A 35 6.47 17.25 17.53
C ASP A 35 5.58 17.94 18.57
N LEU A 36 4.71 18.87 18.14
CA LEU A 36 3.73 19.52 19.00
C LEU A 36 2.72 18.51 19.55
N LEU A 37 2.13 17.67 18.70
CA LEU A 37 1.19 16.62 19.11
C LEU A 37 1.83 15.69 20.15
N ARG A 38 3.04 15.17 19.88
CA ARG A 38 3.74 14.31 20.84
C ARG A 38 3.99 14.96 22.19
N ARG A 39 4.29 16.26 22.20
CA ARG A 39 4.61 17.02 23.42
C ARG A 39 3.37 17.38 24.23
N GLU A 40 2.31 17.81 23.58
CA GLU A 40 1.18 18.50 24.24
C GLU A 40 -0.13 17.71 24.18
N ALA A 41 -0.36 16.93 23.13
CA ALA A 41 -1.59 16.17 22.91
C ALA A 41 -1.32 14.85 22.15
N PRO A 42 -0.64 13.86 22.78
CA PRO A 42 -0.19 12.64 22.10
C PRO A 42 -1.34 11.73 21.64
N VAL A 43 -2.53 11.94 22.20
CA VAL A 43 -3.82 11.47 21.69
C VAL A 43 -4.70 12.70 21.56
N TRP A 44 -4.95 13.11 20.32
CA TRP A 44 -5.65 14.36 20.01
C TRP A 44 -6.79 14.08 19.04
N GLN A 45 -7.95 14.72 19.25
CA GLN A 45 -9.05 14.62 18.31
C GLN A 45 -8.89 15.72 17.26
N HIS A 46 -8.61 15.31 16.03
CA HIS A 46 -8.61 16.20 14.88
C HIS A 46 -10.05 16.71 14.66
N PRO A 47 -10.25 18.03 14.55
CA PRO A 47 -11.57 18.59 14.27
C PRO A 47 -12.02 18.22 12.84
N PRO A 48 -13.33 18.29 12.54
CA PRO A 48 -13.81 18.19 11.16
C PRO A 48 -13.21 19.27 10.27
N THR A 49 -12.99 18.93 9.00
CA THR A 49 -12.60 19.84 7.92
C THR A 49 -13.61 19.74 6.77
N ASP A 50 -13.48 20.60 5.77
CA ASP A 50 -14.31 20.51 4.56
C ASP A 50 -14.04 19.20 3.79
N GLU A 51 -12.79 18.71 3.83
CA GLU A 51 -12.37 17.45 3.18
C GLU A 51 -12.74 16.21 3.99
N HIS A 52 -12.80 16.33 5.33
CA HIS A 52 -13.14 15.24 6.24
C HIS A 52 -14.14 15.72 7.32
N PRO A 53 -15.46 15.60 7.08
CA PRO A 53 -16.50 16.24 7.90
C PRO A 53 -16.73 15.58 9.27
N GLU A 54 -16.07 14.46 9.56
CA GLU A 54 -16.12 13.80 10.86
C GLU A 54 -14.83 14.01 11.66
N PRO A 55 -14.87 14.21 12.98
CA PRO A 55 -13.66 14.26 13.78
C PRO A 55 -13.05 12.85 13.90
N PHE A 56 -11.72 12.75 13.96
CA PHE A 56 -11.02 11.49 14.17
C PHE A 56 -9.90 11.61 15.20
N TRP A 57 -9.47 10.49 15.77
CA TRP A 57 -8.41 10.46 16.78
C TRP A 57 -7.04 10.27 16.11
N VAL A 58 -6.10 11.13 16.46
CA VAL A 58 -4.70 11.09 16.06
C VAL A 58 -3.87 10.56 17.23
N VAL A 59 -3.12 9.49 16.99
CA VAL A 59 -2.19 8.91 17.95
C VAL A 59 -0.77 9.14 17.45
N SER A 60 0.00 9.99 18.14
CA SER A 60 1.27 10.51 17.61
C SER A 60 2.52 10.05 18.38
N SER A 61 2.35 9.47 19.57
CA SER A 61 3.48 8.95 20.36
C SER A 61 3.77 7.49 20.03
N PHE A 62 5.06 7.14 20.02
CA PHE A 62 5.50 5.75 19.82
C PHE A 62 4.84 4.77 20.80
N GLU A 63 4.72 5.18 22.08
CA GLU A 63 4.13 4.36 23.13
C GLU A 63 2.67 4.00 22.83
N HIS A 64 1.84 5.00 22.52
CA HIS A 64 0.42 4.78 22.24
C HIS A 64 0.19 4.07 20.90
N ILE A 65 0.99 4.35 19.87
CA ILE A 65 0.93 3.61 18.60
C ILE A 65 1.26 2.13 18.85
N SER A 66 2.32 1.85 19.62
CA SER A 66 2.72 0.48 19.95
C SER A 66 1.70 -0.24 20.82
N GLU A 67 1.01 0.48 21.71
CA GLU A 67 -0.10 -0.06 22.48
C GLU A 67 -1.30 -0.37 21.57
N ALA A 68 -1.74 0.58 20.75
CA ALA A 68 -2.85 0.39 19.81
C ALA A 68 -2.62 -0.81 18.89
N HIS A 69 -1.42 -0.92 18.31
CA HIS A 69 -1.05 -2.04 17.43
C HIS A 69 -1.05 -3.41 18.13
N ARG A 70 -0.85 -3.46 19.46
CA ARG A 70 -0.84 -4.71 20.24
C ARG A 70 -2.20 -5.05 20.85
N SER A 71 -3.17 -4.13 20.83
CA SER A 71 -4.48 -4.27 21.48
C SER A 71 -5.46 -5.18 20.71
N GLY A 72 -4.95 -6.07 19.85
CA GLY A 72 -5.76 -7.04 19.10
C GLY A 72 -6.81 -6.33 18.23
N THR A 73 -8.08 -6.70 18.39
CA THR A 73 -9.20 -6.17 17.60
C THR A 73 -9.85 -4.93 18.23
N LEU A 74 -9.24 -4.32 19.27
CA LEU A 74 -9.76 -3.06 19.84
C LEU A 74 -9.68 -1.92 18.81
N PHE A 75 -8.59 -1.88 18.05
CA PHE A 75 -8.40 -1.01 16.90
C PHE A 75 -8.46 -1.88 15.65
N SER A 76 -9.68 -2.08 15.16
CA SER A 76 -9.98 -2.91 14.00
C SER A 76 -9.41 -2.28 12.73
N HIS A 77 -8.85 -3.12 11.85
CA HIS A 77 -8.40 -2.70 10.52
C HIS A 77 -9.52 -2.79 9.47
N GLN A 78 -10.67 -3.33 9.88
CA GLN A 78 -11.81 -3.60 9.01
C GLN A 78 -12.93 -2.58 9.20
N THR A 79 -13.27 -2.22 10.44
CA THR A 79 -14.48 -1.42 10.73
C THR A 79 -14.41 -0.75 12.11
N GLY A 80 -15.48 -0.07 12.51
CA GLY A 80 -15.63 0.55 13.82
C GLY A 80 -17.09 0.74 14.22
N PRO A 81 -17.36 1.15 15.47
CA PRO A 81 -18.72 1.45 15.92
C PRO A 81 -19.42 2.47 15.02
N GLY A 82 -20.55 2.08 14.43
CA GLY A 82 -21.32 2.95 13.53
C GLY A 82 -20.81 2.98 12.08
N ARG A 83 -19.81 2.16 11.72
CA ARG A 83 -19.27 2.03 10.37
C ARG A 83 -19.64 0.67 9.75
N ASP A 84 -20.88 0.21 9.91
CA ASP A 84 -21.33 -1.09 9.39
C ASP A 84 -21.12 -1.16 7.86
N GLY A 85 -20.24 -2.06 7.42
CA GLY A 85 -19.87 -2.19 6.00
C GLY A 85 -18.90 -1.10 5.50
N ALA A 86 -18.22 -0.37 6.37
CA ALA A 86 -17.20 0.61 5.97
C ALA A 86 -16.03 0.62 6.96
N GLY A 87 -14.87 1.09 6.51
CA GLY A 87 -13.67 1.21 7.32
C GLY A 87 -12.39 1.08 6.49
N GLY A 88 -11.39 0.38 7.03
CA GLY A 88 -10.12 0.17 6.35
C GLY A 88 -8.97 0.92 7.01
N ILE A 89 -7.94 1.20 6.21
CA ILE A 89 -6.66 1.76 6.67
C ILE A 89 -6.38 3.17 6.11
N ALA A 90 -7.31 3.71 5.32
CA ALA A 90 -7.23 5.07 4.81
C ALA A 90 -7.82 6.07 5.81
N LEU A 91 -7.55 7.36 5.61
CA LEU A 91 -8.12 8.41 6.43
C LEU A 91 -9.66 8.45 6.30
N ASN A 92 -10.14 8.41 5.05
CA ASN A 92 -11.54 8.26 4.72
C ASN A 92 -11.94 6.78 4.72
N ASP A 93 -13.17 6.50 5.13
CA ASP A 93 -13.70 5.14 5.07
C ASP A 93 -13.80 4.61 3.65
N ILE A 94 -13.32 3.40 3.48
CA ILE A 94 -13.50 2.60 2.27
C ILE A 94 -14.83 1.87 2.39
N ALA A 95 -15.64 1.96 1.34
CA ALA A 95 -16.96 1.32 1.29
C ALA A 95 -16.88 -0.22 1.27
N ASP A 96 -17.99 -0.87 1.62
CA ASP A 96 -18.10 -2.33 1.63
C ASP A 96 -17.75 -2.93 0.27
N GLY A 97 -17.16 -4.11 0.28
CA GLY A 97 -16.79 -4.82 -0.95
C GLY A 97 -15.61 -4.21 -1.72
N ARG A 98 -15.05 -3.07 -1.30
CA ARG A 98 -13.88 -2.43 -1.94
C ARG A 98 -12.54 -2.70 -1.24
N GLY A 99 -12.53 -3.40 -0.11
CA GLY A 99 -11.30 -3.70 0.62
C GLY A 99 -11.52 -4.23 2.03
N PRO A 100 -12.28 -3.52 2.89
CA PRO A 100 -12.57 -3.94 4.26
C PRO A 100 -13.14 -5.36 4.32
N GLY A 101 -12.54 -6.21 5.16
CA GLY A 101 -12.95 -7.61 5.33
C GLY A 101 -12.55 -8.55 4.20
N LEU A 102 -11.96 -8.05 3.12
CA LEU A 102 -11.53 -8.83 1.96
C LEU A 102 -10.00 -8.88 1.84
N GLN A 103 -9.35 -7.72 1.84
CA GLN A 103 -7.89 -7.61 1.72
C GLN A 103 -7.21 -7.89 3.07
N MET A 104 -6.06 -8.57 3.04
CA MET A 104 -5.34 -8.95 4.26
C MET A 104 -5.09 -7.76 5.20
N VAL A 105 -4.68 -6.61 4.65
CA VAL A 105 -4.35 -5.41 5.44
C VAL A 105 -5.58 -4.76 6.10
N MET A 106 -6.79 -5.06 5.62
CA MET A 106 -8.07 -4.53 6.12
C MET A 106 -8.94 -5.63 6.74
N THR A 107 -8.32 -6.68 7.28
CA THR A 107 -9.01 -7.77 7.97
C THR A 107 -8.50 -7.90 9.40
N ASP A 108 -9.35 -8.39 10.30
CA ASP A 108 -8.98 -8.70 11.67
C ASP A 108 -8.88 -10.22 11.93
N PRO A 109 -8.24 -10.65 13.03
CA PRO A 109 -8.36 -12.02 13.52
C PRO A 109 -9.84 -12.45 13.69
N PRO A 110 -10.18 -13.72 13.38
CA PRO A 110 -9.27 -14.82 13.02
C PRO A 110 -8.87 -14.87 11.54
N GLN A 111 -9.54 -14.11 10.66
CA GLN A 111 -9.29 -14.17 9.21
C GLN A 111 -7.90 -13.67 8.84
N HIS A 112 -7.47 -12.54 9.41
CA HIS A 112 -6.11 -12.03 9.24
C HIS A 112 -5.06 -13.04 9.71
N THR A 113 -5.28 -13.73 10.83
CA THR A 113 -4.36 -14.76 11.35
C THR A 113 -4.21 -15.91 10.35
N ARG A 114 -5.31 -16.35 9.73
CA ARG A 114 -5.29 -17.38 8.67
C ARG A 114 -4.51 -16.90 7.44
N TYR A 115 -4.85 -15.73 6.91
CA TYR A 115 -4.18 -15.16 5.73
C TYR A 115 -2.69 -14.98 5.96
N ARG A 116 -2.31 -14.35 7.07
CA ARG A 116 -0.91 -14.10 7.42
C ARG A 116 -0.12 -15.41 7.54
N LYS A 117 -0.70 -16.47 8.13
CA LYS A 117 -0.07 -17.80 8.17
C LYS A 117 0.19 -18.35 6.76
N LEU A 118 -0.77 -18.23 5.85
CA LEU A 118 -0.65 -18.68 4.45
C LEU A 118 0.39 -17.86 3.68
N VAL A 119 0.27 -16.53 3.68
CA VAL A 119 1.16 -15.62 2.96
C VAL A 119 2.61 -15.77 3.43
N ASN A 120 2.85 -15.93 4.74
CA ASN A 120 4.19 -16.10 5.28
C ASN A 120 4.92 -17.35 4.76
N THR A 121 4.22 -18.34 4.18
CA THR A 121 4.88 -19.48 3.53
C THR A 121 5.73 -19.05 2.34
N GLY A 122 5.36 -17.94 1.68
CA GLY A 122 6.09 -17.35 0.57
C GLY A 122 7.28 -16.49 1.02
N PHE A 123 7.18 -15.81 2.17
CA PHE A 123 8.20 -14.88 2.67
C PHE A 123 9.22 -15.55 3.59
N THR A 124 9.77 -16.68 3.16
CA THR A 124 10.80 -17.40 3.93
C THR A 124 12.14 -16.64 3.93
N PRO A 125 13.04 -16.89 4.90
CA PRO A 125 14.38 -16.30 4.88
C PRO A 125 15.19 -16.58 3.60
N ARG A 126 14.91 -17.71 2.91
CA ARG A 126 15.50 -18.01 1.61
C ARG A 126 14.96 -17.07 0.53
N MET A 127 13.64 -16.87 0.48
CA MET A 127 13.02 -15.95 -0.47
C MET A 127 13.56 -14.54 -0.26
N VAL A 128 13.60 -14.05 0.99
CA VAL A 128 14.13 -12.71 1.32
C VAL A 128 15.58 -12.52 0.84
N ARG A 129 16.45 -13.52 0.96
CA ARG A 129 17.82 -13.44 0.41
C ARG A 129 17.84 -13.34 -1.11
N ARG A 130 16.96 -14.08 -1.79
CA ARG A 130 16.78 -13.97 -3.24
C ARG A 130 16.28 -12.57 -3.63
N MET A 131 15.36 -11.98 -2.86
CA MET A 131 14.92 -10.59 -3.05
C MET A 131 16.11 -9.62 -3.04
N GLU A 132 17.03 -9.78 -2.08
CA GLU A 132 18.23 -8.95 -1.99
C GLU A 132 19.13 -9.08 -3.25
N GLU A 133 19.37 -10.31 -3.71
CA GLU A 133 20.17 -10.56 -4.92
C GLU A 133 19.55 -9.91 -6.16
N VAL A 134 18.23 -10.03 -6.31
CA VAL A 134 17.45 -9.39 -7.38
C VAL A 134 17.54 -7.87 -7.30
N MET A 135 17.25 -7.28 -6.12
CA MET A 135 17.31 -5.83 -5.93
C MET A 135 18.70 -5.28 -6.24
N ARG A 136 19.76 -6.00 -5.85
CA ARG A 136 21.15 -5.63 -6.15
C ARG A 136 21.43 -5.66 -7.65
N LEU A 137 20.99 -6.71 -8.34
CA LEU A 137 21.12 -6.81 -9.80
C LEU A 137 20.40 -5.66 -10.50
N ARG A 138 19.14 -5.41 -10.14
CA ARG A 138 18.31 -4.34 -10.74
C ARG A 138 18.89 -2.96 -10.46
N THR A 139 19.38 -2.73 -9.24
CA THR A 139 20.07 -1.49 -8.89
C THR A 139 21.28 -1.26 -9.78
N ASN A 140 22.12 -2.28 -10.01
CA ASN A 140 23.27 -2.14 -10.91
C ASN A 140 22.84 -1.83 -12.35
N ILE A 141 21.80 -2.51 -12.87
CA ILE A 141 21.28 -2.24 -14.23
C ILE A 141 20.78 -0.80 -14.36
N ILE A 142 20.01 -0.32 -13.38
CA ILE A 142 19.50 1.06 -13.34
C ILE A 142 20.67 2.05 -13.29
N LEU A 143 21.63 1.82 -12.38
CA LEU A 143 22.78 2.71 -12.19
C LEU A 143 23.70 2.73 -13.42
N ASP A 144 23.94 1.59 -14.06
CA ASP A 144 24.74 1.50 -15.30
C ASP A 144 24.07 2.29 -16.44
N ARG A 145 22.73 2.20 -16.58
CA ARG A 145 21.96 2.95 -17.58
C ARG A 145 22.08 4.47 -17.38
N ILE A 146 21.93 4.96 -16.15
CA ILE A 146 21.91 6.41 -15.87
C ILE A 146 23.32 7.01 -15.80
N CYS A 147 24.34 6.22 -15.43
CA CYS A 147 25.70 6.76 -15.29
C CYS A 147 26.31 7.21 -16.62
N GLU A 148 25.88 6.61 -17.74
CA GLU A 148 26.28 6.98 -19.09
C GLU A 148 25.63 8.31 -19.55
N GLN A 149 24.49 8.68 -18.96
CA GLN A 149 23.71 9.86 -19.33
C GLN A 149 24.16 11.15 -18.63
N GLY A 150 24.83 11.03 -17.48
CA GLY A 150 25.38 12.16 -16.71
C GLY A 150 24.34 12.95 -15.88
N SER A 151 23.05 12.66 -16.04
CA SER A 151 21.93 13.19 -15.25
C SER A 151 20.75 12.21 -15.30
N ALA A 152 19.93 12.18 -14.26
CA ALA A 152 18.71 11.38 -14.17
C ALA A 152 17.70 12.05 -13.23
N ASP A 153 16.41 11.79 -13.45
CA ASP A 153 15.37 12.00 -12.45
C ASP A 153 15.43 10.85 -11.44
N PHE A 154 15.84 11.12 -10.21
CA PHE A 154 16.01 10.06 -9.23
C PHE A 154 14.71 9.35 -8.87
N VAL A 155 13.56 10.04 -8.94
CA VAL A 155 12.26 9.42 -8.63
C VAL A 155 11.88 8.47 -9.76
N LEU A 156 11.81 8.99 -10.99
CA LEU A 156 11.35 8.21 -12.14
C LEU A 156 12.37 7.14 -12.56
N ASP A 157 13.64 7.49 -12.63
CA ASP A 157 14.68 6.60 -13.18
C ASP A 157 15.21 5.59 -12.15
N VAL A 158 14.97 5.79 -10.84
CA VAL A 158 15.54 4.93 -9.78
C VAL A 158 14.51 4.49 -8.75
N ALA A 159 13.85 5.42 -8.07
CA ALA A 159 13.04 5.12 -6.90
C ALA A 159 11.72 4.40 -7.24
N ALA A 160 11.09 4.76 -8.36
CA ALA A 160 9.86 4.12 -8.84
C ALA A 160 10.12 2.76 -9.49
N GLU A 161 11.18 2.65 -10.29
CA GLU A 161 11.48 1.42 -11.03
C GLU A 161 11.92 0.27 -10.11
N LEU A 162 12.80 0.54 -9.14
CA LEU A 162 13.43 -0.53 -8.36
C LEU A 162 12.45 -1.40 -7.54
N PRO A 163 11.51 -0.82 -6.74
CA PRO A 163 10.58 -1.62 -5.94
C PRO A 163 9.63 -2.45 -6.80
N LEU A 164 9.09 -1.86 -7.87
CA LEU A 164 8.16 -2.56 -8.77
C LEU A 164 8.86 -3.70 -9.51
N MET A 165 10.07 -3.47 -10.04
CA MET A 165 10.80 -4.52 -10.73
C MET A 165 11.19 -5.64 -9.76
N ALA A 166 11.56 -5.29 -8.53
CA ALA A 166 11.83 -6.27 -7.49
C ALA A 166 10.60 -7.11 -7.16
N ILE A 167 9.42 -6.50 -6.96
CA ILE A 167 8.20 -7.27 -6.66
C ILE A 167 7.81 -8.19 -7.83
N ALA A 168 7.91 -7.71 -9.07
CA ALA A 168 7.65 -8.50 -10.28
C ALA A 168 8.56 -9.74 -10.36
N ASP A 169 9.87 -9.58 -10.13
CA ASP A 169 10.84 -10.68 -10.09
C ASP A 169 10.52 -11.72 -9.00
N ILE A 170 10.05 -11.26 -7.83
CA ILE A 170 9.79 -12.13 -6.68
C ILE A 170 8.50 -12.91 -6.87
N ILE A 171 7.46 -12.26 -7.38
CA ILE A 171 6.20 -12.91 -7.77
C ILE A 171 6.46 -13.90 -8.91
N GLY A 172 7.44 -13.64 -9.76
CA GLY A 172 7.75 -14.48 -10.92
C GLY A 172 6.97 -14.05 -12.16
N VAL A 173 6.73 -12.75 -12.28
CA VAL A 173 6.11 -12.11 -13.44
C VAL A 173 7.12 -12.07 -14.60
N PRO A 174 6.74 -12.50 -15.81
CA PRO A 174 7.58 -12.39 -17.00
C PRO A 174 8.07 -10.96 -17.28
N ASP A 175 9.27 -10.82 -17.84
CA ASP A 175 9.86 -9.51 -18.16
C ASP A 175 8.99 -8.67 -19.11
N GLU A 176 8.30 -9.32 -20.04
CA GLU A 176 7.41 -8.69 -21.03
C GLU A 176 6.15 -8.05 -20.43
N ASP A 177 5.72 -8.46 -19.24
CA ASP A 177 4.50 -7.96 -18.60
C ASP A 177 4.76 -6.80 -17.63
N ARG A 178 6.03 -6.45 -17.37
CA ARG A 178 6.38 -5.51 -16.28
C ARG A 178 5.95 -4.07 -16.53
N GLU A 179 5.96 -3.62 -17.78
CA GLU A 179 5.44 -2.29 -18.13
C GLU A 179 3.94 -2.20 -17.84
N GLN A 180 3.21 -3.29 -18.07
CA GLN A 180 1.78 -3.38 -17.76
C GLN A 180 1.53 -3.35 -16.24
N LEU A 181 2.39 -4.00 -15.44
CA LEU A 181 2.33 -3.91 -13.98
C LEU A 181 2.56 -2.47 -13.48
N LEU A 182 3.47 -1.73 -14.10
CA LEU A 182 3.73 -0.32 -13.77
C LEU A 182 2.50 0.55 -14.06
N ASP A 183 1.90 0.37 -15.23
CA ASP A 183 0.66 1.05 -15.60
C ASP A 183 -0.44 0.81 -14.57
N TRP A 184 -0.69 -0.46 -14.21
CA TRP A 184 -1.70 -0.81 -13.22
C TRP A 184 -1.41 -0.24 -11.83
N SER A 185 -0.16 -0.31 -11.37
CA SER A 185 0.25 0.25 -10.07
C SER A 185 0.01 1.77 -10.05
N ASN A 186 0.41 2.48 -11.09
CA ASN A 186 0.21 3.93 -11.22
C ASN A 186 -1.28 4.31 -11.26
N ARG A 187 -2.10 3.59 -12.04
CA ARG A 187 -3.57 3.80 -12.10
C ARG A 187 -4.27 3.54 -10.76
N THR A 188 -3.68 2.71 -9.90
CA THR A 188 -4.27 2.33 -8.61
C THR A 188 -3.83 3.23 -7.45
N ILE A 189 -2.57 3.69 -7.45
CA ILE A 189 -2.01 4.57 -6.40
C ILE A 189 -2.20 6.05 -6.75
N GLY A 190 -1.95 6.41 -8.01
CA GLY A 190 -1.94 7.80 -8.49
C GLY A 190 -3.32 8.43 -8.68
N GLY A 191 -4.41 7.69 -8.44
CA GLY A 191 -5.77 8.19 -8.64
C GLY A 191 -6.16 9.41 -7.79
N SER A 192 -5.35 9.78 -6.79
CA SER A 192 -5.53 10.98 -5.96
C SER A 192 -4.56 12.13 -6.26
N ASP A 193 -3.55 11.92 -7.12
CA ASP A 193 -2.53 12.90 -7.46
C ASP A 193 -2.85 13.53 -8.83
N PRO A 194 -2.98 14.87 -8.93
CA PRO A 194 -3.22 15.57 -10.19
C PRO A 194 -2.20 15.29 -11.30
N GLU A 195 -0.95 14.96 -10.97
CA GLU A 195 0.12 14.68 -11.95
C GLU A 195 -0.07 13.34 -12.68
N TYR A 196 -0.82 12.41 -12.08
CA TYR A 196 -1.14 11.09 -12.64
C TYR A 196 -2.55 11.03 -13.25
N GLN A 197 -3.19 12.18 -13.45
CA GLN A 197 -4.45 12.30 -14.19
C GLN A 197 -4.15 12.30 -15.69
N ASP A 198 -4.89 11.49 -16.46
CA ASP A 198 -4.87 11.61 -17.92
C ASP A 198 -5.24 13.05 -18.32
N GLU A 199 -4.53 13.65 -19.29
CA GLU A 199 -4.94 14.94 -19.86
C GLU A 199 -6.40 14.82 -20.33
N PRO A 200 -7.30 15.75 -19.95
CA PRO A 200 -8.71 15.61 -20.28
C PRO A 200 -8.90 15.68 -21.80
N THR A 201 -9.08 14.52 -22.42
CA THR A 201 -9.43 14.42 -23.83
C THR A 201 -10.92 14.70 -24.02
N GLY A 202 -11.28 15.98 -24.01
CA GLY A 202 -12.61 16.44 -24.43
C GLY A 202 -13.56 16.85 -23.30
N GLU A 203 -14.75 17.30 -23.72
CA GLU A 203 -15.81 17.98 -22.95
C GLU A 203 -16.55 17.07 -21.95
N GLU A 204 -15.83 16.30 -21.14
CA GLU A 204 -16.39 15.56 -19.99
C GLU A 204 -15.59 15.97 -18.74
N GLU A 205 -16.09 16.99 -18.03
CA GLU A 205 -15.49 17.60 -16.83
C GLU A 205 -15.48 16.69 -15.58
N ASP A 206 -15.74 15.39 -15.71
CA ASP A 206 -15.66 14.39 -14.63
C ASP A 206 -15.20 13.05 -15.24
N SER A 207 -13.89 12.88 -15.46
CA SER A 207 -13.36 11.53 -15.69
C SER A 207 -13.51 10.76 -14.38
N ASP A 208 -14.49 9.85 -14.31
CA ASP A 208 -14.82 9.05 -13.14
C ASP A 208 -13.59 8.24 -12.67
N HIS A 209 -12.81 8.77 -11.73
CA HIS A 209 -11.62 8.11 -11.15
C HIS A 209 -11.94 6.71 -10.61
N SER A 210 -13.20 6.46 -10.23
CA SER A 210 -13.69 5.13 -9.86
C SER A 210 -13.54 4.14 -11.02
N ALA A 211 -13.77 4.57 -12.27
CA ALA A 211 -13.70 3.71 -13.45
C ALA A 211 -12.25 3.34 -13.85
N THR A 212 -11.30 4.28 -13.76
CA THR A 212 -9.87 3.98 -14.03
C THR A 212 -9.28 3.05 -12.98
N TYR A 213 -9.58 3.29 -11.70
CA TYR A 213 -9.22 2.39 -10.61
C TYR A 213 -9.87 1.01 -10.77
N GLU A 214 -11.18 0.96 -11.01
CA GLU A 214 -11.93 -0.31 -11.16
C GLU A 214 -11.42 -1.13 -12.35
N SER A 215 -11.14 -0.49 -13.48
CA SER A 215 -10.57 -1.19 -14.65
C SER A 215 -9.20 -1.78 -14.35
N ALA A 216 -8.30 -1.03 -13.71
CA ALA A 216 -6.98 -1.53 -13.32
C ALA A 216 -7.11 -2.72 -12.34
N MET A 217 -8.00 -2.63 -11.36
CA MET A 217 -8.29 -3.72 -10.41
C MET A 217 -8.81 -4.98 -11.12
N ILE A 218 -9.71 -4.83 -12.09
CA ILE A 218 -10.25 -5.95 -12.87
C ILE A 218 -9.15 -6.58 -13.75
N GLU A 219 -8.38 -5.77 -14.47
CA GLU A 219 -7.27 -6.21 -15.31
C GLU A 219 -6.21 -6.97 -14.50
N MET A 220 -5.81 -6.42 -13.34
CA MET A 220 -4.89 -7.09 -12.41
C MET A 220 -5.45 -8.41 -11.89
N ALA A 221 -6.74 -8.49 -11.57
CA ALA A 221 -7.37 -9.74 -11.11
C ALA A 221 -7.35 -10.81 -12.20
N PHE A 222 -7.68 -10.45 -13.46
CA PHE A 222 -7.58 -11.38 -14.58
C PHE A 222 -6.14 -11.86 -14.82
N TYR A 223 -5.16 -10.95 -14.72
CA TYR A 223 -3.76 -11.29 -14.84
C TYR A 223 -3.30 -12.23 -13.72
N ALA A 224 -3.63 -11.91 -12.46
CA ALA A 224 -3.31 -12.73 -11.30
C ALA A 224 -3.88 -14.15 -11.42
N HIS A 225 -5.10 -14.28 -11.95
CA HIS A 225 -5.72 -15.57 -12.22
C HIS A 225 -4.95 -16.35 -13.28
N GLY A 226 -4.62 -15.72 -14.42
CA GLY A 226 -3.84 -16.34 -15.49
C GLY A 226 -2.45 -16.77 -15.03
N LEU A 227 -1.76 -15.91 -14.27
CA LEU A 227 -0.46 -16.22 -13.68
C LEU A 227 -0.56 -17.39 -12.69
N THR A 228 -1.62 -17.44 -11.88
CA THR A 228 -1.86 -18.56 -10.96
C THR A 228 -1.98 -19.88 -11.73
N ASP A 229 -2.77 -19.92 -12.80
CA ASP A 229 -2.94 -21.13 -13.62
C ASP A 229 -1.64 -21.55 -14.32
N GLN A 230 -0.88 -20.57 -14.81
CA GLN A 230 0.46 -20.82 -15.35
C GLN A 230 1.37 -21.45 -14.29
N LYS A 231 1.51 -20.84 -13.11
CA LYS A 231 2.41 -21.34 -12.05
C LYS A 231 1.97 -22.70 -11.48
N ARG A 232 0.67 -23.01 -11.50
CA ARG A 232 0.16 -24.36 -11.15
C ARG A 232 0.59 -25.43 -12.15
N THR A 233 0.64 -25.10 -13.44
CA THR A 233 1.02 -26.05 -14.50
C THR A 233 2.53 -26.10 -14.75
N GLN A 234 3.22 -24.99 -14.51
CA GLN A 234 4.66 -24.80 -14.72
C GLN A 234 5.24 -24.09 -13.48
N PRO A 235 5.41 -24.82 -12.36
CA PRO A 235 5.91 -24.23 -11.12
C PRO A 235 7.37 -23.81 -11.25
N GLU A 236 7.69 -22.64 -10.70
CA GLU A 236 9.02 -22.06 -10.67
C GLU A 236 9.48 -21.80 -9.22
N ASP A 237 10.72 -21.33 -9.04
CA ASP A 237 11.24 -20.97 -7.71
C ASP A 237 10.90 -19.50 -7.38
N ASP A 238 9.61 -19.17 -7.32
CA ASP A 238 9.11 -17.82 -7.05
C ASP A 238 8.02 -17.80 -5.97
N LEU A 239 7.69 -16.59 -5.50
CA LEU A 239 6.69 -16.37 -4.45
C LEU A 239 5.31 -16.87 -4.89
N TRP A 240 4.91 -16.60 -6.13
CA TRP A 240 3.56 -16.92 -6.58
C TRP A 240 3.31 -18.42 -6.66
N THR A 241 4.29 -19.19 -7.15
CA THR A 241 4.27 -20.65 -7.16
C THR A 241 4.02 -21.21 -5.76
N VAL A 242 4.73 -20.69 -4.75
CA VAL A 242 4.52 -21.11 -3.35
C VAL A 242 3.09 -20.81 -2.91
N LEU A 243 2.59 -19.60 -3.15
CA LEU A 243 1.25 -19.19 -2.72
C LEU A 243 0.12 -19.91 -3.46
N THR A 244 0.34 -20.39 -4.69
CA THR A 244 -0.68 -21.14 -5.44
C THR A 244 -1.00 -22.52 -4.84
N THR A 245 -0.09 -23.08 -4.04
CA THR A 245 -0.20 -24.44 -3.44
C THR A 245 -0.08 -24.43 -1.92
N ALA A 246 0.08 -23.26 -1.31
CA ALA A 246 0.27 -23.10 0.12
C ALA A 246 -0.95 -23.59 0.89
N THR A 247 -0.72 -24.54 1.79
CA THR A 247 -1.71 -25.00 2.77
C THR A 247 -1.15 -24.84 4.17
N VAL A 248 -2.01 -24.47 5.12
CA VAL A 248 -1.66 -24.41 6.55
C VAL A 248 -2.70 -25.11 7.38
N THR A 249 -2.27 -25.72 8.49
CA THR A 249 -3.16 -26.30 9.50
C THR A 249 -3.42 -25.27 10.60
N LEU A 250 -4.69 -24.97 10.84
CA LEU A 250 -5.15 -24.11 11.92
C LEU A 250 -5.14 -24.85 13.26
N ASP A 251 -5.31 -24.12 14.35
CA ASP A 251 -5.17 -24.66 15.72
C ASP A 251 -6.26 -25.70 16.05
N ASP A 252 -7.38 -25.68 15.33
CA ASP A 252 -8.48 -26.65 15.40
C ASP A 252 -8.26 -27.91 14.52
N GLY A 253 -7.13 -27.99 13.81
CA GLY A 253 -6.79 -29.06 12.88
C GLY A 253 -7.33 -28.88 11.46
N THR A 254 -8.06 -27.79 11.18
CA THR A 254 -8.56 -27.49 9.84
C THR A 254 -7.40 -27.15 8.90
N VAL A 255 -7.30 -27.82 7.75
CA VAL A 255 -6.37 -27.45 6.68
C VAL A 255 -7.04 -26.43 5.78
N THR A 256 -6.36 -25.33 5.49
CA THR A 256 -6.88 -24.24 4.66
C THR A 256 -5.81 -23.75 3.70
N GLU A 257 -6.26 -23.10 2.63
CA GLU A 257 -5.48 -22.47 1.56
C GLU A 257 -6.10 -21.13 1.20
N LEU A 258 -5.39 -20.34 0.38
CA LEU A 258 -5.94 -19.10 -0.16
C LEU A 258 -7.00 -19.42 -1.23
N THR A 259 -8.18 -18.82 -1.11
CA THR A 259 -9.17 -18.83 -2.19
C THR A 259 -8.65 -18.08 -3.43
N ASP A 260 -9.32 -18.23 -4.57
CA ASP A 260 -8.92 -17.49 -5.78
C ASP A 260 -9.02 -15.98 -5.56
N LEU A 261 -10.14 -15.50 -5.00
CA LEU A 261 -10.33 -14.09 -4.65
C LEU A 261 -9.24 -13.59 -3.68
N GLU A 262 -8.86 -14.40 -2.69
CA GLU A 262 -7.80 -14.05 -1.74
C GLU A 262 -6.44 -13.91 -2.40
N ARG A 263 -6.13 -14.78 -3.37
CA ARG A 263 -4.92 -14.69 -4.16
C ARG A 263 -4.94 -13.45 -5.05
N ASP A 264 -6.03 -13.20 -5.76
CA ASP A 264 -6.13 -12.04 -6.65
C ASP A 264 -6.00 -10.72 -5.87
N LEU A 265 -6.68 -10.59 -4.73
CA LEU A 265 -6.55 -9.42 -3.86
C LEU A 265 -5.15 -9.29 -3.24
N PHE A 266 -4.49 -10.42 -2.94
CA PHE A 266 -3.13 -10.39 -2.44
C PHE A 266 -2.12 -9.99 -3.52
N PHE A 267 -2.36 -10.38 -4.78
CA PHE A 267 -1.57 -9.93 -5.92
C PHE A 267 -1.63 -8.41 -6.04
N THR A 268 -2.84 -7.84 -6.01
CA THR A 268 -3.02 -6.38 -6.03
C THR A 268 -2.32 -5.74 -4.83
N LEU A 269 -2.49 -6.28 -3.63
CA LEU A 269 -1.84 -5.74 -2.43
C LEU A 269 -0.32 -5.67 -2.59
N LEU A 270 0.34 -6.65 -3.21
CA LEU A 270 1.78 -6.61 -3.44
C LEU A 270 2.21 -5.53 -4.45
N LEU A 271 1.35 -5.16 -5.40
CA LEU A 271 1.64 -4.14 -6.41
C LEU A 271 1.39 -2.71 -5.93
N VAL A 272 0.58 -2.53 -4.88
CA VAL A 272 0.18 -1.21 -4.38
C VAL A 272 0.71 -0.87 -2.98
N ALA A 273 1.40 -1.81 -2.32
CA ALA A 273 1.90 -1.68 -0.96
C ALA A 273 3.29 -1.01 -0.85
#